data_AF-A0A061QPC1-F1
#
_entry.id   AF-A0A061QPC1-F1
#
_cell.length_a   1.000
_cell.length_b   1.000
_cell.length_c   1.000
_cell.angle_alpha   90.00
_cell.angle_beta   90.00
_cell.angle_gamma   90.00
#
_symmetry.space_group_name_H-M   'P 1'
#
loop_
_entity.id
_entity.type
_entity.pdbx_description
1 polymer ?
#
loop_
_entity_poly.entity_id
_entity_poly.type
_entity_poly.pdbx_seq_one_letter_code
_entity_poly.pdbx_strand_id
1 'polypeptide(L)'
;MGAVADRGLQPSQWTSARLRGEVLFLESHSARYEVSHVERAQSADESAEEDLFRWSRCKRNLSLAQMRKVGLPMPESMLEVLEPALRWEDFQWCPSGVFVKGSHYPMVRVQFVRAMQPEGPKD
;
A
#
# COMPACT_ATOMS: atom_id res chain seq x y z
N MET A 1 7.69 -14.60 7.16
CA MET A 1 6.92 -13.48 6.59
C MET A 1 5.53 -13.44 7.24
N GLY A 2 5.44 -13.09 8.53
CA GLY A 2 4.17 -13.02 9.29
C GLY A 2 3.60 -11.61 9.42
N ALA A 3 4.12 -10.65 8.65
CA ALA A 3 3.74 -9.25 8.76
C ALA A 3 2.43 -8.91 8.03
N VAL A 4 2.11 -9.67 6.99
CA VAL A 4 0.86 -9.58 6.22
C VAL A 4 -0.01 -10.77 6.63
N ALA A 5 -0.74 -10.59 7.71
CA ALA A 5 -1.66 -11.56 8.25
C ALA A 5 -2.70 -10.82 9.08
N ASP A 6 -3.93 -11.32 9.05
CA ASP A 6 -5.00 -10.75 9.85
C ASP A 6 -4.69 -10.89 11.33
N ARG A 7 -5.03 -9.87 12.11
CA ARG A 7 -4.77 -9.84 13.55
C ARG A 7 -5.89 -10.49 14.37
N GLY A 8 -6.96 -10.91 13.71
CA GLY A 8 -8.10 -11.59 14.29
C GLY A 8 -9.23 -11.74 13.27
N LEU A 9 -10.39 -12.24 13.74
CA LEU A 9 -11.51 -12.59 12.88
C LEU A 9 -12.41 -11.39 12.54
N GLN A 10 -12.28 -10.28 13.26
CA GLN A 10 -13.08 -9.07 13.00
C GLN A 10 -12.61 -8.37 11.71
N PRO A 11 -13.52 -7.86 10.86
CA PRO A 11 -13.13 -7.16 9.63
C PRO A 11 -12.16 -5.99 9.84
N SER A 12 -12.30 -5.26 10.96
CA SER A 12 -11.38 -4.18 11.35
C SER A 12 -9.97 -4.65 11.67
N GLN A 13 -9.78 -5.94 11.90
CA GLN A 13 -8.50 -6.59 12.20
C GLN A 13 -7.89 -7.29 10.98
N TRP A 14 -8.58 -7.24 9.83
CA TRP A 14 -8.06 -7.75 8.58
C TRP A 14 -6.96 -6.84 8.03
N THR A 15 -6.04 -7.44 7.28
CA THR A 15 -4.89 -6.73 6.70
C THR A 15 -5.35 -5.72 5.64
N SER A 16 -6.36 -6.04 4.86
CA SER A 16 -6.96 -5.14 3.87
C SER A 16 -7.57 -3.89 4.53
N ALA A 17 -8.33 -4.08 5.62
CA ALA A 17 -8.93 -2.97 6.37
C ALA A 17 -7.87 -2.04 6.97
N ARG A 18 -6.72 -2.58 7.39
CA ARG A 18 -5.57 -1.82 7.90
C ARG A 18 -5.05 -0.81 6.86
N LEU A 19 -5.10 -1.16 5.57
CA LEU A 19 -4.60 -0.31 4.48
C LEU A 19 -5.49 0.91 4.17
N ARG A 20 -6.67 1.02 4.79
CA ARG A 20 -7.47 2.27 4.72
C ARG A 20 -6.82 3.43 5.47
N GLY A 21 -5.94 3.16 6.44
CA GLY A 21 -5.21 4.17 7.20
C GLY A 21 -3.69 4.02 7.16
N GLU A 22 -3.18 2.99 6.48
CA GLU A 22 -1.76 2.70 6.34
C GLU A 22 -1.40 2.37 4.90
N VAL A 23 -0.14 2.56 4.58
CA VAL A 23 0.47 2.24 3.30
C VAL A 23 1.42 1.06 3.51
N LEU A 24 1.34 0.06 2.65
CA LEU A 24 2.26 -1.08 2.69
C LEU A 24 3.45 -0.82 1.78
N PHE A 25 4.63 -0.70 2.36
CA PHE A 25 5.87 -0.69 1.60
C PHE A 25 6.47 -2.09 1.56
N LEU A 26 6.84 -2.52 0.36
CA LEU A 26 7.57 -3.75 0.13
C LEU A 26 8.90 -3.42 -0.52
N GLU A 27 9.98 -4.00 -0.03
CA GLU A 27 11.31 -3.78 -0.59
C GLU A 27 11.90 -5.08 -1.11
N SER A 28 12.41 -5.02 -2.33
CA SER A 28 13.34 -5.98 -2.89
C SER A 28 14.78 -5.49 -2.68
N HIS A 29 15.75 -6.21 -3.23
CA HIS A 29 17.15 -5.75 -3.23
C HIS A 29 17.39 -4.50 -4.09
N SER A 30 16.49 -4.16 -5.01
CA SER A 30 16.71 -3.10 -6.01
C SER A 30 15.54 -2.13 -6.18
N ALA A 31 14.40 -2.39 -5.56
CA ALA A 31 13.20 -1.57 -5.72
C ALA A 31 12.37 -1.53 -4.44
N ARG A 32 11.61 -0.44 -4.30
CA ARG A 32 10.52 -0.32 -3.33
C ARG A 32 9.20 -0.23 -4.06
N TYR A 33 8.23 -1.00 -3.59
CA TYR A 33 6.85 -1.00 -4.03
C TYR A 33 5.95 -0.48 -2.91
N GLU A 34 4.79 0.02 -3.32
CA GLU A 34 3.75 0.56 -2.45
C GLU A 34 2.41 -0.09 -2.79
N VAL A 35 1.70 -0.55 -1.76
CA VAL A 35 0.26 -0.80 -1.81
C VAL A 35 -0.43 0.31 -1.03
N SER A 36 -1.29 1.08 -1.70
CA SER A 36 -2.11 2.12 -1.09
C SER A 36 -3.58 1.93 -1.43
N HIS A 37 -4.48 2.30 -0.51
CA HIS A 37 -5.93 2.29 -0.76
C HIS A 37 -6.29 3.33 -1.81
N VAL A 38 -7.27 2.99 -2.66
CA VAL A 38 -7.82 3.87 -3.68
C VAL A 38 -9.06 4.54 -3.10
N GLU A 39 -8.94 5.80 -2.68
CA GLU A 39 -10.09 6.61 -2.28
C GLU A 39 -10.99 6.84 -3.50
N ARG A 40 -12.19 6.25 -3.50
CA ARG A 40 -13.21 6.51 -4.51
C ARG A 40 -13.98 7.78 -4.12
N ALA A 41 -14.33 8.63 -5.09
CA ALA A 41 -15.20 9.77 -4.82
C ALA A 41 -16.52 9.27 -4.24
N GLN A 42 -16.99 9.88 -3.14
CA GLN A 42 -18.20 9.48 -2.42
C GLN A 42 -19.38 9.37 -3.39
N SER A 43 -19.74 8.16 -3.76
CA SER A 43 -21.00 7.88 -4.43
C SER A 43 -22.06 7.58 -3.36
N ALA A 44 -23.29 8.03 -3.58
CA ALA A 44 -24.37 8.01 -2.58
C ALA A 44 -24.90 6.60 -2.25
N ASP A 45 -24.20 5.55 -2.65
CA ASP A 45 -24.63 4.15 -2.55
C ASP A 45 -23.71 3.42 -1.57
N GLU A 46 -24.09 3.38 -0.28
CA GLU A 46 -23.35 2.74 0.82
C GLU A 46 -23.42 1.20 0.80
N SER A 47 -23.52 0.59 -0.39
CA SER A 47 -23.50 -0.86 -0.56
C SER A 47 -22.05 -1.35 -0.51
N ALA A 48 -21.57 -1.71 0.69
CA ALA A 48 -20.30 -2.42 0.97
C ALA A 48 -19.26 -2.31 -0.15
N GLU A 49 -18.78 -1.09 -0.42
CA GLU A 49 -17.83 -0.86 -1.49
C GLU A 49 -16.56 -1.67 -1.21
N GLU A 50 -16.26 -2.63 -2.09
CA GLU A 50 -15.06 -3.45 -2.01
C GLU A 50 -13.83 -2.54 -2.06
N ASP A 51 -12.93 -2.70 -1.08
CA ASP A 51 -11.68 -1.93 -1.04
C ASP A 51 -10.83 -2.26 -2.26
N LEU A 52 -10.41 -1.22 -2.96
CA LEU A 52 -9.43 -1.33 -4.05
C LEU A 52 -8.09 -0.75 -3.60
N PHE A 53 -7.03 -1.36 -4.12
CA PHE A 53 -5.66 -1.01 -3.80
C PHE A 53 -4.87 -0.75 -5.08
N ARG A 54 -3.99 0.23 -5.01
CA ARG A 54 -3.04 0.55 -6.07
C ARG A 54 -1.71 -0.12 -5.77
N TRP A 55 -1.14 -0.80 -6.76
CA TRP A 55 0.23 -1.32 -6.74
C TRP A 55 1.13 -0.42 -7.56
N SER A 56 2.14 0.16 -6.91
CA SER A 56 3.05 1.11 -7.54
C SER A 56 4.51 0.81 -7.20
N ARG A 57 5.41 1.13 -8.12
CA ARG A 57 6.86 1.16 -7.87
C ARG A 57 7.29 2.60 -7.54
N CYS A 58 8.07 2.76 -6.48
CA CYS A 58 8.68 4.06 -6.16
C CYS A 58 9.79 4.39 -7.18
N LYS A 59 9.73 5.57 -7.79
CA LYS A 59 10.77 6.06 -8.73
C LYS A 59 12.10 6.34 -8.04
N ARG A 60 12.09 6.57 -6.72
CA ARG A 60 13.27 6.88 -5.90
C ARG A 60 13.20 6.18 -4.55
N ASN A 61 14.35 5.76 -4.04
CA ASN A 61 14.48 5.17 -2.71
C ASN A 61 14.69 6.28 -1.68
N LEU A 62 13.59 6.86 -1.19
CA LEU A 62 13.63 7.86 -0.12
C LEU A 62 13.75 7.20 1.26
N SER A 63 14.36 7.88 2.22
CA SER A 63 14.24 7.47 3.63
C SER A 63 12.81 7.69 4.14
N LEU A 64 12.41 6.97 5.19
CA LEU A 64 11.08 7.16 5.79
C LEU A 64 10.83 8.63 6.20
N ALA A 65 11.84 9.33 6.73
CA ALA A 65 11.71 10.74 7.08
C ALA A 65 11.42 11.63 5.86
N GLN A 66 12.05 11.35 4.71
CA GLN A 66 11.77 12.07 3.48
C GLN A 66 10.39 11.74 2.91
N MET A 67 9.98 10.47 2.97
CA MET A 67 8.63 10.05 2.56
C MET A 67 7.55 10.77 3.37
N ARG A 68 7.71 10.86 4.68
CA ARG A 68 6.80 11.60 5.56
C ARG A 68 6.69 13.08 5.21
N LYS A 69 7.79 13.72 4.79
CA LYS A 69 7.79 15.12 4.37
C LYS A 69 7.00 15.35 3.08
N VAL A 70 7.04 14.42 2.14
CA VAL A 70 6.32 14.55 0.85
C VAL A 70 4.87 14.08 0.93
N GLY A 71 4.51 13.30 1.96
CA GLY A 71 3.18 12.72 2.14
C GLY A 71 3.12 11.24 1.79
N LEU A 72 2.18 10.54 2.42
CA LEU A 72 1.90 9.12 2.26
C LEU A 72 0.37 8.89 2.10
N PRO A 73 -0.09 8.12 1.10
CA PRO A 73 0.66 7.45 0.03
C PRO A 73 1.58 8.39 -0.75
N MET A 74 2.66 7.85 -1.32
CA MET A 74 3.62 8.66 -2.08
C MET A 74 2.88 9.40 -3.22
N PRO A 75 3.21 10.67 -3.51
CA PRO A 75 2.60 11.39 -4.63
C PRO A 75 2.80 10.65 -5.96
N GLU A 76 1.79 10.64 -6.83
CA GLU A 76 1.84 9.91 -8.10
C GLU A 76 3.00 10.35 -9.02
N SER A 77 3.43 11.60 -8.92
CA SER A 77 4.62 12.10 -9.61
C SER A 77 5.89 11.32 -9.24
N MET A 78 5.94 10.72 -8.05
CA MET A 78 7.04 9.90 -7.53
C MET A 78 6.82 8.39 -7.70
N LEU A 79 5.71 7.98 -8.30
CA LEU A 79 5.32 6.59 -8.50
C LEU A 79 5.26 6.24 -9.98
N GLU A 80 5.60 4.99 -10.29
CA GLU A 80 5.18 4.29 -11.50
C GLU A 80 4.02 3.38 -11.08
N VAL A 81 2.80 3.72 -11.50
CA VAL A 81 1.61 2.91 -11.20
C VAL A 81 1.65 1.69 -12.10
N LEU A 82 1.75 0.51 -11.48
CA LEU A 82 1.80 -0.77 -12.19
C LEU A 82 0.40 -1.36 -12.33
N GLU A 83 -0.40 -1.29 -11.26
CA GLU A 83 -1.82 -1.68 -11.29
C GLU A 83 -2.62 -0.64 -10.50
N PRO A 84 -3.58 0.06 -11.12
CA PRO A 84 -4.29 1.17 -10.49
C PRO A 84 -5.39 0.74 -9.52
N ALA A 85 -5.94 -0.47 -9.70
CA ALA A 85 -7.12 -0.94 -8.98
C ALA A 85 -7.10 -2.47 -8.87
N LEU A 86 -6.69 -2.96 -7.70
CA LEU A 86 -6.61 -4.37 -7.34
C LEU A 86 -7.49 -4.65 -6.14
N ARG A 87 -8.14 -5.81 -6.13
CA ARG A 87 -8.78 -6.32 -4.92
C ARG A 87 -7.72 -6.91 -4.01
N TRP A 88 -8.05 -7.14 -2.75
CA TRP A 88 -7.10 -7.78 -1.82
C TRP A 88 -6.69 -9.18 -2.30
N GLU A 89 -7.60 -9.92 -2.92
CA GLU A 89 -7.41 -11.27 -3.43
C GLU A 89 -6.49 -11.32 -4.67
N ASP A 90 -6.23 -10.18 -5.31
CA ASP A 90 -5.27 -10.10 -6.42
C ASP A 90 -3.81 -10.14 -5.92
N PHE A 91 -3.58 -9.99 -4.61
CA PHE A 91 -2.27 -10.16 -3.97
C PHE A 91 -2.14 -11.55 -3.36
N GLN A 92 -1.26 -12.38 -3.93
CA GLN A 92 -0.97 -13.71 -3.38
C GLN A 92 0.39 -13.69 -2.68
N TRP A 93 0.36 -13.70 -1.36
CA TRP A 93 1.53 -13.62 -0.51
C TRP A 93 2.21 -14.98 -0.36
N CYS A 94 3.53 -15.02 -0.46
CA CYS A 94 4.33 -16.23 -0.26
C CYS A 94 5.62 -15.92 0.49
N PRO A 95 6.34 -16.90 1.06
CA PRO A 95 7.56 -16.64 1.83
C PRO A 95 8.68 -15.90 1.07
N SER A 96 8.68 -15.94 -0.26
CA SER A 96 9.67 -15.26 -1.11
C SER A 96 9.23 -13.88 -1.62
N GLY A 97 7.96 -13.50 -1.45
CA GLY A 97 7.45 -12.24 -1.98
C GLY A 97 5.93 -12.19 -2.12
N VAL A 98 5.48 -11.53 -3.18
CA VAL A 98 4.07 -11.40 -3.54
C VAL A 98 3.88 -11.62 -5.02
N PHE A 99 2.82 -12.32 -5.41
CA PHE A 99 2.35 -12.32 -6.79
C PHE A 99 1.24 -11.28 -6.93
N VAL A 100 1.36 -10.45 -7.96
CA VAL A 100 0.34 -9.47 -8.35
C VAL A 100 -0.04 -9.75 -9.80
N LYS A 101 -1.31 -10.08 -10.06
CA LYS A 101 -1.81 -10.47 -11.40
C LYS A 101 -0.92 -11.52 -12.10
N GLY A 102 -0.40 -12.50 -11.34
CA GLY A 102 0.44 -13.58 -11.85
C GLY A 102 1.94 -13.26 -11.99
N SER A 103 2.35 -12.01 -11.80
CA SER A 103 3.77 -11.64 -11.79
C SER A 103 4.37 -11.74 -10.38
N HIS A 104 5.48 -12.45 -10.22
CA HIS A 104 6.17 -12.59 -8.94
C HIS A 104 7.11 -11.42 -8.66
N TYR A 105 6.99 -10.84 -7.47
CA TYR A 105 7.85 -9.79 -6.97
C TYR A 105 8.59 -10.27 -5.71
N PRO A 106 9.89 -10.60 -5.80
CA PRO A 106 10.67 -11.04 -4.65
C PRO A 106 10.88 -9.92 -3.62
N MET A 107 10.60 -10.19 -2.34
CA MET A 107 10.67 -9.19 -1.28
C MET A 107 11.53 -9.64 -0.11
N VAL A 108 12.34 -8.72 0.40
CA VAL A 108 13.18 -8.92 1.59
C VAL A 108 12.64 -8.21 2.83
N ARG A 109 11.79 -7.19 2.64
CA ARG A 109 11.17 -6.45 3.74
C ARG A 109 9.77 -6.00 3.39
N VAL A 110 8.88 -6.04 4.38
CA VAL A 110 7.51 -5.52 4.29
C VAL A 110 7.28 -4.64 5.52
N GLN A 111 6.73 -3.45 5.32
CA GLN A 111 6.49 -2.47 6.37
C GLN A 111 5.19 -1.71 6.14
N PHE A 112 4.32 -1.70 7.14
CA PHE A 112 3.16 -0.80 7.17
C PHE A 112 3.57 0.55 7.75
N VAL A 113 3.13 1.63 7.12
CA VAL A 113 3.39 3.00 7.56
C VAL A 113 2.08 3.76 7.55
N ARG A 114 1.77 4.46 8.64
CA ARG A 114 0.56 5.31 8.73
C ARG A 114 0.51 6.32 7.58
N ALA A 115 -0.62 6.38 6.89
CA ALA A 115 -0.90 7.39 5.89
C ALA A 115 -0.88 8.78 6.55
N MET A 116 -0.36 9.76 5.83
CA MET A 116 -0.21 11.12 6.34
C MET A 116 -0.11 12.12 5.20
N GLN A 117 -0.79 13.24 5.37
CA GLN A 117 -0.65 14.37 4.47
C GLN A 117 0.73 15.03 4.66
N PRO A 118 1.30 15.65 3.61
CA PRO A 118 2.56 16.38 3.75
C PRO A 118 2.44 17.43 4.86
N GLU A 119 3.47 17.53 5.72
CA GLU A 119 3.53 18.62 6.69
C GLU A 119 3.60 19.94 5.92
N GLY A 120 2.51 20.72 5.96
CA GLY A 120 2.52 22.11 5.51
C GLY A 120 3.55 22.93 6.29
N PRO A 121 3.96 24.10 5.79
CA PRO A 121 4.85 24.97 6.55
C PRO A 121 4.25 25.21 7.94
N LYS A 122 5.04 24.95 8.99
CA LYS A 122 4.73 25.44 10.33
C LYS A 122 5.00 26.95 10.30
N ASP A 123 3.96 27.74 10.46
CA ASP A 123 4.03 29.19 10.65
C ASP A 123 4.93 29.56 11.85
#